data_AF-A0A3G1A548-F1
#
_entry.id   AF-A0A3G1A548-F1
#
_cell.length_a   1.000
_cell.length_b   1.000
_cell.length_c   1.000
_cell.angle_alpha   90.00
_cell.angle_beta   90.00
_cell.angle_gamma   90.00
#
_symmetry.space_group_name_H-M   'P 1'
#
loop_
_entity.id
_entity.type
_entity.pdbx_description
1 polymer ?
#
loop_
_entity_poly.entity_id
_entity_poly.type
_entity_poly.pdbx_seq_one_letter_code
_entity_poly.pdbx_strand_id
1 'polypeptide(L)'
;MSMSAECRINVLEYLRAVIGLSVFMALGWLYLLSLTGMLSLQSTNNPFVPLVLAVVLTVVVHEGTHAVVAKILGAKKIKAGIFKYGAYVAVEDPLPRDKWVIVALAPLIISPITLLIAYLSGGIFRDTLIQASIINFVGSSGDIVLVLFSLTTSRDTLIRDEGAAIVYRGKCPDMRRARKIRALAPAGLALFLMLTIVLPILMFAAQFSLQRVDRAKEILQDKGTMTVDLFGLVEARASLVDTPSGKVISYTAEPKPLYFALALLVSLIAGYIGWLAENRRVRGQK
;
A
#
# COMPACT_ATOMS: atom_id res chain seq x y z
N MET A 1 -4.71 -8.02 44.65
CA MET A 1 -4.81 -7.49 43.27
C MET A 1 -4.57 -8.65 42.31
N SER A 2 -5.62 -9.12 41.62
CA SER A 2 -5.46 -10.13 40.56
C SER A 2 -4.58 -9.54 39.47
N MET A 3 -3.47 -10.20 39.12
CA MET A 3 -2.62 -9.79 38.00
C MET A 3 -3.47 -9.78 36.73
N SER A 4 -3.80 -8.59 36.22
CA SER A 4 -4.42 -8.48 34.90
C SER A 4 -3.50 -9.17 33.89
N ALA A 5 -4.04 -10.06 33.06
CA ALA A 5 -3.25 -10.69 32.01
C ALA A 5 -2.52 -9.61 31.19
N GLU A 6 -1.20 -9.75 31.08
CA GLU A 6 -0.38 -8.92 30.22
C GLU A 6 -0.01 -9.74 28.98
N CYS A 7 -0.30 -9.19 27.81
CA CYS A 7 0.01 -9.82 26.53
C CYS A 7 0.86 -8.87 25.71
N ARG A 8 1.92 -9.44 25.12
CA ARG A 8 2.87 -8.71 24.28
C ARG A 8 2.78 -9.22 22.85
N ILE A 9 2.61 -8.31 21.90
CA ILE A 9 2.63 -8.62 20.47
C ILE A 9 3.87 -7.97 19.86
N ASN A 10 4.76 -8.79 19.31
CA ASN A 10 5.91 -8.30 18.56
C ASN A 10 5.45 -7.85 17.17
N VAL A 11 5.72 -6.59 16.81
CA VAL A 11 5.31 -6.03 15.51
C VAL A 11 5.97 -6.79 14.34
N LEU A 12 7.22 -7.22 14.55
CA LEU A 12 8.00 -7.97 13.54
C LEU A 12 7.37 -9.29 13.11
N GLU A 13 6.59 -9.96 13.98
CA GLU A 13 5.89 -11.20 13.65
C GLU A 13 4.80 -10.99 12.59
N TYR A 14 4.33 -9.74 12.44
CA TYR A 14 3.27 -9.34 11.53
C TYR A 14 3.78 -8.50 10.35
N LEU A 15 5.09 -8.30 10.24
CA LEU A 15 5.71 -7.53 9.17
C LEU A 15 5.24 -7.97 7.77
N ARG A 16 5.11 -9.28 7.53
CA ARG A 16 4.61 -9.80 6.24
C ARG A 16 3.16 -9.38 5.96
N ALA A 17 2.32 -9.34 6.99
CA ALA A 17 0.93 -8.91 6.85
C ALA A 17 0.84 -7.40 6.61
N VAL A 18 1.70 -6.62 7.29
CA VAL A 18 1.86 -5.18 7.05
C VAL A 18 2.24 -4.95 5.60
N ILE A 19 3.32 -5.56 5.10
CA ILE A 19 3.76 -5.45 3.70
C ILE A 19 2.62 -5.84 2.74
N GLY A 20 1.93 -6.93 3.03
CA GLY A 20 0.80 -7.37 2.22
C GLY A 20 -0.31 -6.31 2.12
N LEU A 21 -0.68 -5.70 3.25
CA LEU A 21 -1.63 -4.60 3.31
C LEU A 21 -1.11 -3.34 2.60
N SER A 22 0.18 -3.02 2.76
CA SER A 22 0.85 -1.91 2.08
C SER A 22 0.66 -1.98 0.57
N VAL A 23 0.75 -3.18 -0.04
CA VAL A 23 0.51 -3.38 -1.48
C VAL A 23 -0.92 -3.02 -1.87
N PHE A 24 -1.93 -3.51 -1.15
CA PHE A 24 -3.33 -3.16 -1.44
C PHE A 24 -3.58 -1.65 -1.29
N MET A 25 -3.03 -1.05 -0.24
CA MET A 25 -3.17 0.39 0.02
C MET A 25 -2.49 1.22 -1.07
N ALA A 26 -1.30 0.82 -1.52
CA ALA A 26 -0.59 1.49 -2.60
C ALA A 26 -1.43 1.47 -3.89
N LEU A 27 -2.02 0.32 -4.22
CA LEU A 27 -2.84 0.20 -5.43
C LEU A 27 -4.14 0.99 -5.35
N GLY A 28 -4.82 0.95 -4.22
CA GLY A 28 -6.01 1.78 -3.99
C GLY A 28 -5.69 3.27 -4.12
N TRP A 29 -4.55 3.71 -3.59
CA TRP A 29 -4.13 5.10 -3.66
C TRP A 29 -3.67 5.51 -5.07
N LEU A 30 -2.91 4.66 -5.78
CA LEU A 30 -2.53 4.90 -7.17
C LEU A 30 -3.76 4.93 -8.09
N TYR A 31 -4.76 4.09 -7.85
CA TYR A 31 -6.04 4.15 -8.56
C TYR A 31 -6.76 5.48 -8.29
N LEU A 32 -6.79 5.96 -7.05
CA LEU A 32 -7.32 7.28 -6.73
C LEU A 32 -6.58 8.40 -7.48
N LEU A 33 -5.25 8.36 -7.54
CA LEU A 33 -4.45 9.34 -8.29
C LEU A 33 -4.71 9.30 -9.80
N SER A 34 -4.97 8.11 -10.33
CA SER A 34 -5.39 7.94 -11.73
C SER A 34 -6.73 8.63 -11.99
N LEU A 35 -7.72 8.43 -11.12
CA LEU A 35 -9.04 9.07 -11.23
C LEU A 35 -8.98 10.60 -11.15
N THR A 36 -8.02 11.16 -10.42
CA THR A 36 -7.84 12.62 -10.29
C THR A 36 -6.91 13.22 -11.34
N GLY A 37 -6.32 12.40 -12.24
CA GLY A 37 -5.32 12.86 -13.21
C GLY A 37 -4.00 13.31 -12.56
N MET A 38 -3.75 12.94 -11.30
CA MET A 38 -2.58 13.35 -10.53
C MET A 38 -1.45 12.33 -10.56
N LEU A 39 -1.56 11.27 -11.37
CA LEU A 39 -0.52 10.24 -11.49
C LEU A 39 0.78 10.77 -12.13
N SER A 40 0.69 11.81 -12.96
CA SER A 40 1.86 12.40 -13.63
C SER A 40 2.65 13.32 -12.69
N LEU A 41 3.97 13.11 -12.65
CA LEU A 41 4.93 14.00 -11.99
C LEU A 41 5.30 15.14 -12.94
N GLN A 42 5.43 16.36 -12.42
CA GLN A 42 5.72 17.56 -13.20
C GLN A 42 7.22 17.90 -13.27
N SER A 43 8.02 17.41 -12.31
CA SER A 43 9.46 17.66 -12.23
C SER A 43 10.23 16.75 -13.19
N THR A 44 10.74 17.31 -14.28
CA THR A 44 11.36 16.55 -15.38
C THR A 44 12.84 16.25 -15.19
N ASN A 45 13.53 16.91 -14.25
CA ASN A 45 15.00 16.87 -14.22
C ASN A 45 15.58 15.90 -13.19
N ASN A 46 14.85 15.59 -12.11
CA ASN A 46 15.29 14.60 -11.12
C ASN A 46 14.11 14.10 -10.24
N PRO A 47 13.57 12.89 -10.47
CA PRO A 47 12.48 12.35 -9.66
C PRO A 47 12.91 11.95 -8.23
N PHE A 48 14.21 11.85 -7.95
CA PHE A 48 14.71 11.43 -6.63
C PHE A 48 14.62 12.55 -5.58
N VAL A 49 14.77 13.81 -5.96
CA VAL A 49 14.67 14.93 -5.02
C VAL A 49 13.29 15.02 -4.35
N PRO A 50 12.16 15.06 -5.09
CA PRO A 50 10.84 15.06 -4.46
C PRO A 50 10.58 13.80 -3.63
N LEU A 51 11.16 12.65 -4.01
CA LEU A 51 11.05 11.41 -3.24
C LEU A 51 11.72 11.51 -1.87
N VAL A 52 12.97 11.98 -1.83
CA VAL A 52 13.70 12.14 -0.56
C VAL A 52 12.98 13.14 0.35
N LEU A 53 12.52 14.26 -0.22
CA LEU A 53 11.75 15.26 0.52
C LEU A 53 10.44 14.67 1.05
N ALA A 54 9.75 13.87 0.23
CA ALA A 54 8.50 13.22 0.61
C ALA A 54 8.71 12.23 1.76
N VAL A 55 9.76 11.39 1.72
CA VAL A 55 10.08 10.46 2.80
C VAL A 55 10.34 11.20 4.12
N VAL A 56 11.19 12.23 4.09
CA VAL A 56 11.52 13.02 5.29
C VAL A 56 10.27 13.71 5.84
N LEU A 57 9.50 14.37 4.98
CA LEU A 57 8.26 15.05 5.34
C LEU A 57 7.27 14.06 5.96
N THR A 58 7.02 12.93 5.29
CA THR A 58 6.09 11.92 5.77
C THR A 58 6.52 11.39 7.13
N VAL A 59 7.77 10.96 7.32
CA VAL A 59 8.21 10.40 8.61
C VAL A 59 8.03 11.42 9.74
N VAL A 60 8.45 12.66 9.54
CA VAL A 60 8.34 13.70 10.58
C VAL A 60 6.87 14.00 10.90
N VAL A 61 6.04 14.20 9.89
CA VAL A 61 4.63 14.60 10.09
C VAL A 61 3.80 13.42 10.60
N HIS A 62 4.07 12.20 10.15
CA HIS A 62 3.38 10.98 10.57
C HIS A 62 3.62 10.69 12.05
N GLU A 63 4.90 10.53 12.43
CA GLU A 63 5.28 10.26 13.82
C GLU A 63 4.92 11.43 14.74
N GLY A 64 5.09 12.66 14.26
CA GLY A 64 4.65 13.86 14.96
C GLY A 64 3.14 13.90 15.21
N THR A 65 2.33 13.40 14.28
CA THR A 65 0.87 13.33 14.44
C THR A 65 0.48 12.36 15.53
N HIS A 66 1.09 11.18 15.59
CA HIS A 66 0.89 10.27 16.73
C HIS A 66 1.24 10.96 18.05
N ALA A 67 2.40 11.64 18.12
CA ALA A 67 2.84 12.33 19.32
C ALA A 67 1.83 13.40 19.79
N VAL A 68 1.41 14.27 18.87
CA VAL A 68 0.49 15.38 19.16
C VAL A 68 -0.86 14.85 19.63
N VAL A 69 -1.43 13.88 18.90
CA VAL A 69 -2.74 13.32 19.25
C VAL A 69 -2.67 12.55 20.57
N ALA A 70 -1.58 11.82 20.84
CA ALA A 70 -1.38 11.16 22.13
C ALA A 70 -1.34 12.17 23.29
N LYS A 71 -0.64 13.30 23.15
CA LYS A 71 -0.63 14.37 24.17
C LYS A 71 -2.02 14.94 24.41
N ILE A 72 -2.75 15.26 23.35
CA ILE A 72 -4.12 15.78 23.44
C ILE A 72 -5.03 14.80 24.19
N LEU A 73 -4.84 13.49 24.00
CA LEU A 73 -5.62 12.45 24.65
C LEU A 73 -5.14 12.06 26.06
N GLY A 74 -4.10 12.72 26.56
CA GLY A 74 -3.65 12.65 27.95
C GLY A 74 -2.37 11.86 28.21
N ALA A 75 -1.63 11.46 27.17
CA ALA A 75 -0.29 10.92 27.35
C ALA A 75 0.70 12.04 27.74
N LYS A 76 1.50 11.81 28.78
CA LYS A 76 2.52 12.76 29.27
C LYS A 76 3.90 12.39 28.76
N LYS A 77 4.22 11.10 28.72
CA LYS A 77 5.51 10.56 28.30
C LYS A 77 5.45 10.05 26.86
N ILE A 78 6.23 10.72 26.02
CA ILE A 78 6.39 10.38 24.61
C ILE A 78 7.88 10.28 24.33
N LYS A 79 8.29 9.19 23.68
CA LYS A 79 9.67 8.95 23.30
C LYS A 79 9.76 8.80 21.78
N ALA A 80 10.64 9.56 21.16
CA ALA A 80 11.00 9.35 19.76
C ALA A 80 12.28 8.51 19.68
N GLY A 81 12.41 7.71 18.63
CA GLY A 81 13.61 6.94 18.36
C GLY A 81 13.73 6.53 16.90
N ILE A 82 14.85 5.88 16.57
CA ILE A 82 15.13 5.30 15.26
C ILE A 82 15.38 3.81 15.48
N PHE A 83 14.82 2.96 14.62
CA PHE A 83 15.09 1.53 14.58
C PHE A 83 15.54 1.12 13.17
N LYS A 84 15.89 -0.17 13.00
CA LYS A 84 16.55 -0.70 11.79
C LYS A 84 15.86 -0.36 10.46
N TYR A 85 14.55 -0.08 10.47
CA TYR A 85 13.76 0.16 9.25
C TYR A 85 12.94 1.45 9.28
N GLY A 86 13.17 2.37 10.24
CA GLY A 86 12.40 3.61 10.32
C GLY A 86 12.61 4.43 11.59
N ALA A 87 11.85 5.51 11.73
CA ALA A 87 11.68 6.23 12.99
C ALA A 87 10.41 5.76 13.69
N TYR A 88 10.28 6.02 14.99
CA TYR A 88 9.08 5.71 15.75
C TYR A 88 8.85 6.74 16.86
N VAL A 89 7.58 6.96 17.20
CA VAL A 89 7.15 7.63 18.41
C VAL A 89 6.42 6.63 19.31
N ALA A 90 7.05 6.27 20.42
CA ALA A 90 6.47 5.45 21.45
C ALA A 90 5.70 6.30 22.48
N VAL A 91 4.44 5.95 22.69
CA VAL A 91 3.61 6.49 23.77
C VAL A 91 3.82 5.59 24.98
N GLU A 92 4.72 6.00 25.89
CA GLU A 92 5.09 5.18 27.05
C GLU A 92 3.97 5.09 28.09
N ASP A 93 3.09 6.09 28.14
CA ASP A 93 1.93 6.05 29.02
C ASP A 93 0.84 5.16 28.43
N PRO A 94 0.37 4.12 29.16
CA PRO A 94 -0.70 3.27 28.67
C PRO A 94 -1.98 4.08 28.43
N LEU A 95 -2.56 3.93 27.24
CA LEU A 95 -3.82 4.56 26.86
C LEU A 95 -4.94 3.52 26.84
N PRO A 96 -6.17 3.86 27.29
CA PRO A 96 -7.35 3.05 27.03
C PRO A 96 -7.50 2.78 25.54
N ARG A 97 -7.99 1.58 25.18
CA ARG A 97 -8.11 1.10 23.80
C ARG A 97 -8.62 2.15 22.82
N ASP A 98 -9.72 2.84 23.15
CA ASP A 98 -10.33 3.80 22.23
C ASP A 98 -9.46 5.03 21.95
N LYS A 99 -8.77 5.53 22.97
CA LYS A 99 -7.81 6.62 22.79
C LYS A 99 -6.61 6.15 21.97
N TRP A 100 -6.10 4.96 22.25
CA TRP A 100 -5.00 4.38 21.49
C TRP A 100 -5.35 4.17 20.00
N VAL A 101 -6.56 3.70 19.69
CA VAL A 101 -7.03 3.55 18.30
C VAL A 101 -7.08 4.90 17.58
N ILE A 102 -7.54 5.97 18.24
CA ILE A 102 -7.53 7.31 17.67
C ILE A 102 -6.10 7.77 17.39
N VAL A 103 -5.16 7.58 18.32
CA VAL A 103 -3.74 7.90 18.11
C VAL A 103 -3.18 7.16 16.91
N ALA A 104 -3.42 5.84 16.83
CA ALA A 104 -2.90 5.00 15.76
C ALA A 104 -3.47 5.37 14.38
N LEU A 105 -4.76 5.72 14.28
CA LEU A 105 -5.36 6.10 12.99
C LEU A 105 -5.12 7.56 12.60
N ALA A 106 -4.65 8.41 13.52
CA ALA A 106 -4.54 9.85 13.27
C ALA A 106 -3.72 10.21 12.02
N PRO A 107 -2.57 9.59 11.72
CA PRO A 107 -1.79 9.95 10.53
C PRO A 107 -2.49 9.71 9.20
N LEU A 108 -3.52 8.86 9.13
CA LEU A 108 -4.23 8.60 7.87
C LEU A 108 -4.84 9.85 7.25
N ILE A 109 -5.17 10.88 8.06
CA ILE A 109 -5.72 12.14 7.57
C ILE A 109 -4.69 12.97 6.77
N ILE A 110 -3.40 12.72 6.95
CA ILE A 110 -2.32 13.47 6.27
C ILE A 110 -2.38 13.22 4.76
N SER A 111 -2.69 11.99 4.32
CA SER A 111 -2.71 11.61 2.91
C SER A 111 -3.73 12.41 2.06
N PRO A 112 -5.03 12.50 2.43
CA PRO A 112 -5.96 13.34 1.68
C PRO A 112 -5.63 14.84 1.77
N ILE A 113 -5.11 15.32 2.91
CA ILE A 113 -4.71 16.73 3.06
C ILE A 113 -3.55 17.08 2.12
N THR A 114 -2.49 16.28 2.12
CA THR A 114 -1.33 16.49 1.23
C THR A 114 -1.71 16.39 -0.23
N LEU A 115 -2.61 15.46 -0.59
CA LEU A 115 -3.14 15.36 -1.95
C LEU A 115 -3.95 16.60 -2.36
N LEU A 116 -4.79 17.12 -1.47
CA LEU A 116 -5.54 18.35 -1.71
C LEU A 116 -4.61 19.56 -1.93
N ILE A 117 -3.57 19.70 -1.11
CA ILE A 117 -2.58 20.78 -1.27
C ILE A 117 -1.81 20.60 -2.59
N ALA A 118 -1.47 19.36 -2.95
CA ALA A 118 -0.78 19.07 -4.21
C ALA A 118 -1.62 19.48 -5.43
N TYR A 119 -2.94 19.30 -5.37
CA TYR A 119 -3.86 19.72 -6.44
C TYR A 119 -3.81 21.23 -6.69
N LEU A 120 -3.56 22.02 -5.64
CA LEU A 120 -3.45 23.48 -5.69
C LEU A 120 -2.01 23.97 -5.94
N SER A 121 -1.06 23.06 -6.15
CA SER A 121 0.38 23.34 -6.23
C SER A 121 0.96 23.01 -7.61
N GLY A 122 2.23 23.36 -7.84
CA GLY A 122 2.96 23.00 -9.06
C GLY A 122 4.42 22.61 -8.81
N GLY A 123 5.06 22.06 -9.84
CA GLY A 123 6.48 21.74 -9.86
C GLY A 123 6.90 20.72 -8.79
N ILE A 124 8.13 20.87 -8.27
CA ILE A 124 8.73 19.92 -7.31
C ILE A 124 7.92 19.80 -6.01
N PHE A 125 7.25 20.88 -5.58
CA PHE A 125 6.45 20.87 -4.35
C PHE A 125 5.20 20.01 -4.52
N ARG A 126 4.50 20.12 -5.65
CA ARG A 126 3.38 19.23 -6.00
C ARG A 126 3.81 17.76 -5.99
N ASP A 127 4.91 17.44 -6.66
CA ASP A 127 5.40 16.07 -6.75
C ASP A 127 5.79 15.50 -5.37
N THR A 128 6.43 16.32 -4.53
CA THR A 128 6.76 15.97 -3.15
C THR A 128 5.50 15.63 -2.35
N LEU A 129 4.45 16.44 -2.48
CA LEU A 129 3.18 16.23 -1.76
C LEU A 129 2.41 15.00 -2.27
N ILE A 130 2.39 14.74 -3.58
CA ILE A 130 1.79 13.51 -4.14
C ILE A 130 2.51 12.28 -3.58
N GLN A 131 3.84 12.26 -3.63
CA GLN A 131 4.63 11.16 -3.11
C GLN A 131 4.46 11.01 -1.59
N ALA A 132 4.44 12.11 -0.84
CA ALA A 132 4.19 12.09 0.60
C ALA A 132 2.81 11.53 0.93
N SER A 133 1.79 11.83 0.12
CA SER A 133 0.43 11.29 0.30
C SER A 133 0.41 9.77 0.18
N ILE A 134 1.09 9.22 -0.84
CA ILE A 134 1.21 7.78 -1.09
C ILE A 134 1.99 7.13 0.05
N ILE A 135 3.19 7.65 0.35
CA ILE A 135 4.09 7.07 1.35
C ILE A 135 3.41 7.06 2.72
N ASN A 136 2.70 8.13 3.10
CA ASN A 136 1.98 8.17 4.36
C ASN A 136 0.84 7.14 4.40
N PHE A 137 0.04 7.06 3.34
CA PHE A 137 -1.10 6.13 3.30
C PHE A 137 -0.61 4.68 3.39
N VAL A 138 0.39 4.34 2.60
CA VAL A 138 1.03 3.01 2.59
C VAL A 138 1.73 2.73 3.92
N GLY A 139 2.43 3.72 4.48
CA GLY A 139 3.10 3.65 5.78
C GLY A 139 2.16 3.31 6.92
N SER A 140 0.95 3.87 6.92
CA SER A 140 -0.09 3.60 7.92
C SER A 140 -0.66 2.16 7.90
N SER A 141 -0.22 1.31 6.98
CA SER A 141 -0.58 -0.12 7.01
C SER A 141 -0.18 -0.80 8.33
N GLY A 142 0.94 -0.39 8.94
CA GLY A 142 1.36 -0.85 10.26
C GLY A 142 0.34 -0.51 11.33
N ASP A 143 -0.06 0.77 11.39
CA ASP A 143 -1.03 1.28 12.36
C ASP A 143 -2.38 0.60 12.23
N ILE A 144 -2.85 0.41 10.99
CA ILE A 144 -4.12 -0.29 10.72
C ILE A 144 -4.06 -1.72 11.24
N VAL A 145 -2.96 -2.44 10.99
CA VAL A 145 -2.79 -3.81 11.52
C VAL A 145 -2.86 -3.82 13.05
N LEU A 146 -2.20 -2.88 13.72
CA LEU A 146 -2.23 -2.77 15.18
C LEU A 146 -3.63 -2.40 15.69
N VAL A 147 -4.35 -1.50 15.02
CA VAL A 147 -5.75 -1.16 15.29
C VAL A 147 -6.65 -2.38 15.17
N LEU A 148 -6.50 -3.19 14.13
CA LEU A 148 -7.28 -4.40 13.96
C LEU A 148 -7.07 -5.40 15.12
N PHE A 149 -5.87 -5.47 15.71
CA PHE A 149 -5.66 -6.25 16.94
C PHE A 149 -6.35 -5.61 18.15
N SER A 150 -6.15 -4.30 18.35
CA SER A 150 -6.70 -3.56 19.48
C SER A 150 -8.23 -3.55 19.51
N LEU A 151 -8.90 -3.59 18.35
CA LEU A 151 -10.36 -3.71 18.28
C LEU A 151 -10.92 -5.06 18.75
N THR A 152 -10.05 -6.07 18.98
CA THR A 152 -10.47 -7.36 19.53
C THR A 152 -10.42 -7.42 21.06
N THR A 153 -9.86 -6.39 21.71
CA THR A 153 -9.79 -6.26 23.17
C THR A 153 -11.00 -5.51 23.74
N SER A 154 -11.12 -5.50 25.06
CA SER A 154 -12.16 -4.71 25.74
C SER A 154 -11.78 -3.21 25.76
N ARG A 155 -12.76 -2.34 25.99
CA ARG A 155 -12.57 -0.87 25.93
C ARG A 155 -11.63 -0.35 27.02
N ASP A 156 -11.63 -1.04 28.15
CA ASP A 156 -10.84 -0.80 29.36
C ASP A 156 -9.42 -1.36 29.27
N THR A 157 -9.10 -2.18 28.25
CA THR A 157 -7.72 -2.63 28.01
C THR A 157 -6.82 -1.42 27.84
N LEU A 158 -5.74 -1.38 28.63
CA LEU A 158 -4.69 -0.38 28.50
C LEU A 158 -3.65 -0.89 27.50
N ILE A 159 -3.32 -0.05 26.53
CA ILE A 159 -2.39 -0.35 25.45
C ILE A 159 -1.20 0.59 25.57
N ARG A 160 0.00 0.01 25.54
CA ARG A 160 1.27 0.73 25.58
C ARG A 160 2.10 0.34 24.36
N ASP A 161 2.67 1.36 23.71
CA ASP A 161 3.59 1.16 22.61
C ASP A 161 5.04 1.22 23.11
N GLU A 162 5.80 0.16 22.87
CA GLU A 162 7.23 0.07 23.21
C GLU A 162 8.14 0.14 21.96
N GLY A 163 7.59 0.59 20.83
CA GLY A 163 8.24 0.70 19.53
C GLY A 163 8.31 -0.64 18.80
N ALA A 164 9.02 -1.63 19.34
CA ALA A 164 9.17 -2.96 18.72
C ALA A 164 8.02 -3.93 19.06
N ALA A 165 7.26 -3.61 20.10
CA ALA A 165 6.16 -4.44 20.59
C ALA A 165 5.05 -3.56 21.16
N ILE A 166 3.83 -4.08 21.08
CA ILE A 166 2.66 -3.49 21.75
C ILE A 166 2.29 -4.35 22.94
N VAL A 167 2.11 -3.71 24.10
CA VAL A 167 1.73 -4.36 25.35
C VAL A 167 0.27 -4.05 25.67
N TYR A 168 -0.51 -5.10 25.91
CA TYR A 168 -1.91 -5.05 26.29
C TYR A 168 -2.06 -5.50 27.75
N ARG A 169 -2.64 -4.66 28.60
CA ARG A 169 -2.98 -5.00 29.99
C ARG A 169 -4.49 -5.06 30.16
N GLY A 170 -5.01 -6.23 30.51
CA GLY A 170 -6.44 -6.52 30.57
C GLY A 170 -6.79 -7.68 29.65
N LYS A 171 -7.81 -7.53 28.80
CA LYS A 171 -8.15 -8.57 27.83
C LYS A 171 -7.15 -8.59 26.68
N CYS A 172 -6.51 -9.73 26.48
CA CYS A 172 -5.59 -9.95 25.36
C CYS A 172 -6.31 -9.98 24.00
N PRO A 173 -5.64 -9.59 22.91
CA PRO A 173 -6.19 -9.69 21.56
C PRO A 173 -6.61 -11.11 21.17
N ASP A 174 -7.68 -11.22 20.37
CA ASP A 174 -8.14 -12.52 19.86
C ASP A 174 -7.18 -13.03 18.78
N MET A 175 -6.35 -14.00 19.17
CA MET A 175 -5.38 -14.62 18.27
C MET A 175 -6.03 -15.35 17.08
N ARG A 176 -7.32 -15.72 17.15
CA ARG A 176 -8.04 -16.26 15.97
C ARG A 176 -8.23 -15.19 14.90
N ARG A 177 -8.62 -13.97 15.30
CA ARG A 177 -8.72 -12.83 14.39
C ARG A 177 -7.34 -12.37 13.93
N ALA A 178 -6.35 -12.38 14.82
CA ALA A 178 -4.98 -12.04 14.47
C ALA A 178 -4.39 -12.97 13.38
N ARG A 179 -4.75 -14.26 13.40
CA ARG A 179 -4.37 -15.21 12.35
C ARG A 179 -5.02 -14.91 10.99
N LYS A 180 -6.23 -14.35 10.95
CA LYS A 180 -6.84 -13.91 9.69
C LYS A 180 -6.05 -12.76 9.08
N ILE A 181 -5.50 -11.86 9.89
CA ILE A 181 -4.66 -10.75 9.41
C ILE A 181 -3.38 -11.27 8.75
N ARG A 182 -2.81 -12.40 9.21
CA ARG A 182 -1.66 -13.04 8.54
C ARG A 182 -1.95 -13.47 7.10
N ALA A 183 -3.23 -13.66 6.72
CA ALA A 183 -3.64 -13.95 5.36
C ALA A 183 -3.36 -12.80 4.38
N LEU A 184 -3.23 -11.56 4.88
CA LEU A 184 -2.88 -10.40 4.06
C LEU A 184 -1.50 -10.55 3.42
N ALA A 185 -0.57 -11.28 4.05
CA ALA A 185 0.76 -11.50 3.53
C ALA A 185 0.76 -12.24 2.17
N PRO A 186 0.24 -13.47 2.07
CA PRO A 186 0.19 -14.17 0.78
C PRO A 186 -0.74 -13.48 -0.23
N ALA A 187 -1.80 -12.82 0.22
CA ALA A 187 -2.68 -12.05 -0.67
C ALA A 187 -1.95 -10.86 -1.31
N GLY A 188 -1.28 -10.04 -0.50
CA GLY A 188 -0.50 -8.91 -1.00
C GLY A 188 0.68 -9.34 -1.85
N LEU A 189 1.37 -10.43 -1.49
CA LEU A 189 2.45 -11.01 -2.31
C LEU A 189 1.94 -11.46 -3.68
N ALA A 190 0.84 -12.21 -3.73
CA ALA A 190 0.25 -12.64 -5.00
C ALA A 190 -0.16 -11.45 -5.87
N LEU A 191 -0.77 -10.42 -5.27
CA LEU A 191 -1.12 -9.19 -5.98
C LEU A 191 0.11 -8.47 -6.52
N PHE A 192 1.15 -8.33 -5.71
CA PHE A 192 2.42 -7.74 -6.10
C PHE A 192 3.04 -8.49 -7.29
N LEU A 193 3.10 -9.83 -7.24
CA LEU A 193 3.66 -10.65 -8.31
C LEU A 193 2.84 -10.55 -9.60
N MET A 194 1.51 -10.52 -9.51
CA MET A 194 0.66 -10.28 -10.66
C MET A 194 1.07 -8.96 -11.33
N LEU A 195 1.10 -7.86 -10.59
CA LEU A 195 1.30 -6.53 -11.17
C LEU A 195 2.74 -6.24 -11.60
N THR A 196 3.74 -6.78 -10.92
CA THR A 196 5.16 -6.45 -11.20
C THR A 196 5.85 -7.44 -12.10
N ILE A 197 5.31 -8.65 -12.25
CA ILE A 197 5.91 -9.71 -13.07
C ILE A 197 4.95 -10.11 -14.18
N VAL A 198 3.74 -10.56 -13.85
CA VAL A 198 2.81 -11.12 -14.84
C VAL A 198 2.34 -10.05 -15.82
N LEU A 199 1.95 -8.86 -15.33
CA LEU A 199 1.48 -7.77 -16.20
C LEU A 199 2.56 -7.32 -17.20
N PRO A 200 3.80 -6.97 -16.79
CA PRO A 200 4.84 -6.60 -17.75
C PRO A 200 5.15 -7.68 -18.78
N ILE A 201 5.13 -8.97 -18.39
CA ILE A 201 5.32 -10.08 -19.32
C ILE A 201 4.19 -10.11 -20.36
N LEU A 202 2.93 -9.96 -19.95
CA LEU A 202 1.79 -9.94 -20.87
C LEU A 202 1.84 -8.72 -21.79
N MET A 203 2.16 -7.53 -21.26
CA MET A 203 2.32 -6.32 -22.06
C MET A 203 3.44 -6.47 -23.09
N PHE A 204 4.58 -6.99 -22.68
CA PHE A 204 5.69 -7.27 -23.57
C PHE A 204 5.30 -8.28 -24.65
N ALA A 205 4.65 -9.38 -24.28
CA ALA A 205 4.18 -10.39 -25.24
C ALA A 205 3.19 -9.79 -26.25
N ALA A 206 2.27 -8.93 -25.81
CA ALA A 206 1.28 -8.29 -26.68
C ALA A 206 1.96 -7.36 -27.69
N GLN A 207 2.87 -6.51 -27.20
CA GLN A 207 3.63 -5.58 -28.04
C GLN A 207 4.57 -6.31 -29.01
N PHE A 208 5.26 -7.35 -28.55
CA PHE A 208 6.13 -8.17 -29.38
C PHE A 208 5.35 -8.92 -30.45
N SER A 209 4.12 -9.33 -30.15
CA SER A 209 3.23 -9.98 -31.13
C SER A 209 2.86 -9.02 -32.26
N LEU A 210 2.63 -7.73 -31.98
CA LEU A 210 2.42 -6.71 -33.02
C LEU A 210 3.67 -6.48 -33.88
N GLN A 211 4.86 -6.54 -33.29
CA GLN A 211 6.11 -6.31 -34.02
C GLN A 211 6.47 -7.44 -34.98
N ARG A 212 6.11 -8.70 -34.66
CA ARG A 212 6.41 -9.87 -35.49
C ARG A 212 5.53 -10.03 -36.72
N VAL A 213 4.46 -9.25 -36.84
CA VAL A 213 3.60 -9.35 -38.01
C VAL A 213 4.28 -8.57 -39.13
N ASP A 214 5.03 -9.25 -40.00
CA ASP A 214 5.63 -8.64 -41.21
C ASP A 214 4.57 -7.95 -42.08
N ARG A 215 3.32 -8.42 -42.01
CA ARG A 215 2.11 -7.83 -42.61
C ARG A 215 1.54 -6.60 -41.88
N ALA A 216 2.08 -6.20 -40.73
CA ALA A 216 1.55 -5.10 -39.95
C ALA A 216 1.60 -3.79 -40.75
N LYS A 217 2.66 -3.58 -41.54
CA LYS A 217 2.77 -2.39 -42.39
C LYS A 217 1.68 -2.32 -43.46
N GLU A 218 1.40 -3.43 -44.13
CA GLU A 218 0.34 -3.50 -45.16
C GLU A 218 -1.05 -3.28 -44.55
N ILE A 219 -1.34 -3.96 -43.43
CA ILE A 219 -2.62 -3.82 -42.73
C ILE A 219 -2.78 -2.40 -42.16
N LEU A 220 -1.72 -1.79 -41.63
CA LEU A 220 -1.74 -0.43 -41.10
C LEU A 220 -1.86 0.62 -42.21
N GLN A 221 -1.34 0.38 -43.41
CA GLN A 221 -1.54 1.26 -44.57
C GLN A 221 -2.99 1.24 -45.04
N ASP A 222 -3.67 0.09 -44.97
CA ASP A 222 -5.08 -0.06 -45.34
C ASP A 222 -6.04 0.46 -44.27
N LYS A 223 -5.87 0.03 -43.01
CA LYS A 223 -6.85 0.24 -41.93
C LYS A 223 -6.47 1.34 -40.94
N GLY A 224 -5.25 1.89 -41.03
CA GLY A 224 -4.72 2.90 -40.10
C GLY A 224 -4.40 2.40 -38.69
N THR A 225 -5.01 1.29 -38.25
CA THR A 225 -4.80 0.70 -36.91
C THR A 225 -4.86 -0.83 -36.95
N MET A 226 -4.12 -1.46 -36.04
CA MET A 226 -4.14 -2.91 -35.80
C MET A 226 -4.16 -3.16 -34.29
N THR A 227 -4.95 -4.13 -33.84
CA THR A 227 -5.07 -4.48 -32.42
C THR A 227 -4.81 -5.96 -32.21
N VAL A 228 -4.10 -6.29 -31.13
CA VAL A 228 -3.90 -7.66 -30.63
C VAL A 228 -4.45 -7.72 -29.22
N ASP A 229 -5.40 -8.64 -29.00
CA ASP A 229 -5.96 -8.91 -27.69
C ASP A 229 -5.38 -10.22 -27.14
N LEU A 230 -4.63 -10.13 -26.05
CA LEU A 230 -4.15 -11.31 -25.33
C LEU A 230 -5.18 -11.76 -24.30
N PHE A 231 -6.05 -12.69 -24.72
CA PHE A 231 -7.02 -13.38 -23.86
C PHE A 231 -8.01 -12.46 -23.13
N GLY A 232 -8.26 -11.25 -23.62
CA GLY A 232 -9.08 -10.25 -22.95
C GLY A 232 -8.39 -9.60 -21.74
N LEU A 233 -7.09 -9.87 -21.53
CA LEU A 233 -6.30 -9.38 -20.39
C LEU A 233 -5.51 -8.12 -20.72
N VAL A 234 -4.92 -8.07 -21.91
CA VAL A 234 -4.12 -6.94 -22.39
C VAL A 234 -4.47 -6.68 -23.84
N GLU A 235 -4.74 -5.42 -24.17
CA GLU A 235 -4.85 -4.96 -25.55
C GLU A 235 -3.56 -4.26 -25.95
N ALA A 236 -2.96 -4.68 -27.06
CA ALA A 236 -1.93 -3.89 -27.71
C ALA A 236 -2.48 -3.32 -29.02
N ARG A 237 -2.17 -2.06 -29.29
CA ARG A 237 -2.57 -1.34 -30.49
C ARG A 237 -1.33 -0.81 -31.20
N ALA A 238 -1.27 -1.04 -32.51
CA ALA A 238 -0.40 -0.32 -33.43
C ALA A 238 -1.25 0.67 -34.22
N SER A 239 -0.82 1.93 -34.31
CA SER A 239 -1.49 2.96 -35.11
C SER A 239 -0.48 3.76 -35.91
N LEU A 240 -0.88 4.18 -37.12
CA LEU A 240 -0.12 5.17 -37.86
C LEU A 240 -0.38 6.56 -37.27
N VAL A 241 0.69 7.27 -36.91
CA VAL A 241 0.63 8.62 -36.37
C VAL A 241 1.40 9.54 -37.30
N ASP A 242 0.75 10.64 -37.69
CA ASP A 242 1.39 11.70 -38.47
C ASP A 242 2.33 12.50 -37.57
N THR A 243 3.58 12.65 -38.01
CA THR A 243 4.62 13.46 -37.36
C THR A 243 5.16 14.49 -38.36
N PRO A 244 5.81 15.58 -37.92
CA PRO A 244 6.44 16.54 -38.83
C PRO A 244 7.45 15.91 -39.80
N SER A 245 8.04 14.77 -39.43
CA SER A 245 8.98 13.98 -40.24
C SER A 245 8.32 12.90 -41.13
N GLY A 246 6.98 12.79 -41.12
CA GLY A 246 6.22 11.79 -41.87
C GLY A 246 5.39 10.85 -40.98
N LYS A 247 4.98 9.71 -41.51
CA LYS A 247 4.13 8.72 -40.80
C LYS A 247 4.99 7.74 -40.01
N VAL A 248 4.74 7.63 -38.70
CA VAL A 248 5.42 6.68 -37.80
C VAL A 248 4.41 5.71 -37.20
N ILE A 249 4.82 4.47 -36.95
CA ILE A 249 3.98 3.49 -36.25
C ILE A 249 4.17 3.69 -34.74
N SER A 250 3.09 4.03 -34.04
CA SER A 250 3.05 4.07 -32.58
C SER A 250 2.51 2.74 -32.07
N TYR A 251 3.15 2.20 -31.02
CA TYR A 251 2.72 0.98 -30.34
C TYR A 251 2.31 1.32 -28.90
N THR A 252 1.11 0.94 -28.51
CA THR A 252 0.62 1.04 -27.13
C THR A 252 0.17 -0.34 -26.65
N ALA A 253 0.30 -0.59 -25.34
CA ALA A 253 -0.23 -1.78 -24.68
C ALA A 253 -0.88 -1.36 -23.38
N GLU A 254 -2.10 -1.82 -23.12
CA GLU A 254 -2.90 -1.41 -21.97
C GLU A 254 -3.57 -2.64 -21.33
N PRO A 255 -3.54 -2.78 -19.99
CA PRO A 255 -4.28 -3.82 -19.30
C PRO A 255 -5.79 -3.58 -19.38
N LYS A 256 -6.55 -4.64 -19.65
CA LYS A 256 -8.02 -4.61 -19.62
C LYS A 256 -8.55 -4.81 -18.18
N PRO A 257 -9.79 -4.36 -17.89
CA PRO A 257 -10.42 -4.57 -16.56
C PRO A 257 -10.40 -6.02 -16.07
N LEU A 258 -10.50 -7.00 -16.98
CA LEU A 258 -10.47 -8.42 -16.64
C LEU A 258 -9.15 -8.84 -15.98
N TYR A 259 -8.02 -8.26 -16.38
CA TYR A 259 -6.73 -8.54 -15.77
C TYR A 259 -6.70 -8.13 -14.30
N PHE A 260 -7.21 -6.94 -13.96
CA PHE A 260 -7.28 -6.46 -12.58
C PHE A 260 -8.23 -7.30 -11.72
N ALA A 261 -9.38 -7.71 -12.28
CA ALA A 261 -10.30 -8.62 -11.60
C ALA A 261 -9.65 -9.97 -11.30
N LEU A 262 -8.90 -10.53 -12.26
CA LEU A 262 -8.17 -11.78 -12.09
C LEU A 262 -7.04 -11.64 -11.06
N ALA A 263 -6.27 -10.56 -11.10
CA ALA A 263 -5.20 -10.29 -10.14
C ALA A 263 -5.75 -10.20 -8.70
N LEU A 264 -6.88 -9.53 -8.51
CA LEU A 264 -7.56 -9.46 -7.22
C LEU A 264 -8.07 -10.85 -6.78
N LEU A 265 -8.67 -11.62 -7.69
CA LEU A 265 -9.15 -12.97 -7.38
C LEU A 265 -8.00 -13.90 -6.96
N VAL A 266 -6.90 -13.93 -7.71
CA VAL A 266 -5.69 -14.70 -7.39
C VAL A 266 -5.12 -14.30 -6.03
N SER A 267 -5.09 -13.00 -5.75
CA SER A 267 -4.70 -12.45 -4.45
C SER A 267 -5.58 -12.93 -3.29
N LEU A 268 -6.91 -12.87 -3.44
CA LEU A 268 -7.85 -13.35 -2.43
C LEU A 268 -7.74 -14.87 -2.20
N ILE A 269 -7.56 -15.66 -3.26
CA ILE A 269 -7.34 -17.10 -3.18
C ILE A 269 -6.04 -17.41 -2.44
N ALA A 270 -4.94 -16.72 -2.75
CA ALA A 270 -3.66 -16.88 -2.05
C ALA A 270 -3.79 -16.55 -0.56
N GLY A 271 -4.51 -15.47 -0.24
CA GLY A 271 -4.88 -15.11 1.14
C GLY A 271 -5.62 -16.25 1.86
N TYR A 272 -6.67 -16.76 1.24
CA TYR A 272 -7.49 -17.83 1.79
C TYR A 272 -6.70 -19.12 2.02
N ILE A 273 -5.88 -19.53 1.05
CA ILE A 273 -5.00 -20.71 1.18
C ILE A 273 -4.01 -20.51 2.33
N GLY A 274 -3.38 -19.33 2.43
CA GLY A 274 -2.47 -19.00 3.51
C GLY A 274 -3.13 -19.06 4.89
N TRP A 275 -4.36 -18.56 5.00
CA TRP A 275 -5.15 -18.69 6.22
C TRP A 275 -5.46 -20.14 6.60
N LEU A 276 -5.83 -20.98 5.63
CA LEU A 276 -6.07 -22.41 5.87
C LEU A 276 -4.80 -23.13 6.33
N ALA A 277 -3.66 -22.84 5.71
CA ALA A 277 -2.37 -23.42 6.08
C ALA A 277 -1.98 -23.07 7.52
N GLU A 278 -2.13 -21.80 7.91
CA GLU A 278 -1.85 -21.34 9.26
C GLU A 278 -2.77 -22.00 10.30
N ASN A 279 -4.06 -22.16 9.98
CA ASN A 279 -5.00 -22.85 10.86
C ASN A 279 -4.64 -24.33 11.07
N ARG A 280 -4.16 -25.02 10.02
CA ARG A 280 -3.70 -26.41 10.12
C ARG A 280 -2.47 -26.54 11.00
N ARG A 281 -1.49 -25.64 10.82
CA ARG A 281 -0.24 -25.63 11.61
C ARG A 281 -0.50 -25.58 13.12
N VAL A 282 -1.44 -24.73 13.56
CA VAL A 282 -1.78 -24.60 14.99
C VAL A 282 -2.54 -25.82 15.51
N ARG A 283 -3.38 -26.47 14.69
CA ARG A 283 -4.09 -27.70 15.11
C ARG A 283 -3.14 -28.88 15.28
N GLY A 284 -2.09 -28.99 14.46
CA GLY A 284 -1.09 -30.06 14.58
C GLY A 284 -0.08 -29.89 15.72
N GLN A 285 -0.10 -28.74 16.42
CA GLN A 285 0.73 -28.48 17.61
C GLN A 285 0.00 -28.71 18.94
N LYS A 286 -1.29 -29.09 18.88
CA LYS A 286 -2.10 -29.46 20.05
C LYS A 286 -2.24 -30.96 20.14
#